data_AF-A0A816M0T6-F1
#
_entry.id   AF-A0A816M0T6-F1
#
_cell.length_a   1.000
_cell.length_b   1.000
_cell.length_c   1.000
_cell.angle_alpha   90.00
_cell.angle_beta   90.00
_cell.angle_gamma   90.00
#
_symmetry.space_group_name_H-M   'P 1'
#
loop_
_entity.id
_entity.type
_entity.pdbx_description
1 polymer ?
#
loop_
_entity_poly.entity_id
_entity_poly.type
_entity_poly.pdbx_seq_one_letter_code
_entity_poly.pdbx_strand_id
1 'polypeptide(L)'
;MTERNNLFLDDKSTELFIWKKQLKQKGLEHISAEQLETIIKQNIEKNKLEREKLEQQKVKREKEKKNFKRIKVVEQHDQLIKEEASFIYNKILLRAKVQINENRAKPIDIFIYHVKDHDENLAIELYEPLTYLKKLLAQDLEELLTDIHDYINKEIQQ
;
A
#
# COMPACT_ATOMS: atom_id res chain seq x y z
N MET A 1 -0.30 27.63 29.72
CA MET A 1 0.64 28.74 29.98
C MET A 1 1.75 28.70 28.95
N THR A 2 1.75 29.63 27.99
CA THR A 2 2.93 29.90 27.15
C THR A 2 2.93 31.37 26.74
N GLU A 3 2.83 32.24 27.75
CA GLU A 3 3.31 33.61 27.63
C GLU A 3 4.83 33.55 27.71
N ARG A 4 5.50 33.55 26.55
CA ARG A 4 6.94 33.82 26.50
C ARG A 4 7.23 34.85 25.41
N ASN A 5 7.33 36.07 25.91
CA ASN A 5 8.26 37.12 25.50
C ASN A 5 7.97 37.81 24.16
N ASN A 6 7.04 38.76 24.21
CA ASN A 6 7.18 39.97 23.40
C ASN A 6 8.35 40.79 23.98
N LEU A 7 9.53 40.67 23.38
CA LEU A 7 10.79 41.31 23.85
C LEU A 7 10.84 42.83 23.63
N PHE A 8 9.82 43.40 23.01
CA PHE A 8 9.65 44.84 22.86
C PHE A 8 8.31 45.22 23.48
N LEU A 9 8.33 45.61 24.76
CA LEU A 9 7.24 46.34 25.42
C LEU A 9 7.15 47.73 24.80
N ASP A 10 6.69 47.81 23.55
CA ASP A 10 6.20 49.04 22.96
C ASP A 10 4.67 48.96 22.92
N ASP A 11 4.00 49.89 23.60
CA ASP A 11 2.54 50.10 23.54
C ASP A 11 2.03 50.34 22.10
N LYS A 12 2.96 50.60 21.18
CA LYS A 12 2.71 50.76 19.73
C LYS A 12 2.57 49.46 18.96
N SER A 13 2.69 48.28 19.58
CA SER A 13 2.51 47.01 18.85
C SER A 13 1.09 46.83 18.28
N THR A 14 0.13 47.59 18.82
CA THR A 14 -1.26 47.65 18.36
C THR A 14 -1.49 48.72 17.27
N GLU A 15 -0.54 49.64 17.06
CA GLU A 15 -0.64 50.67 16.03
C GLU A 15 -0.43 50.05 14.64
N LEU A 16 -1.35 50.37 13.72
CA LEU A 16 -1.31 49.84 12.36
C LEU A 16 -0.08 50.38 11.63
N PHE A 17 0.74 49.48 11.09
CA PHE A 17 1.94 49.86 10.36
C PHE A 17 1.57 50.58 9.05
N ILE A 18 1.97 51.85 8.95
CA ILE A 18 1.72 52.68 7.76
C ILE A 18 3.02 52.85 6.97
N TRP A 19 3.06 52.28 5.76
CA TRP A 19 4.21 52.43 4.87
C TRP A 19 4.17 53.79 4.14
N LYS A 20 4.60 54.85 4.82
CA LYS A 20 4.56 56.24 4.33
C LYS A 20 5.17 56.40 2.94
N LYS A 21 6.32 55.75 2.66
CA LYS A 21 7.00 55.77 1.35
C LYS A 21 6.15 55.15 0.22
N GLN A 22 5.40 54.10 0.53
CA GLN A 22 4.51 53.45 -0.44
C GLN A 22 3.25 54.28 -0.72
N LEU A 23 2.73 54.99 0.29
CA LEU A 23 1.63 55.95 0.11
C LEU A 23 2.02 57.11 -0.81
N LYS A 24 3.23 57.66 -0.64
CA LYS A 24 3.81 58.67 -1.54
C LYS A 24 3.89 58.17 -2.98
N GLN A 25 4.40 56.95 -3.17
CA GLN A 25 4.56 56.34 -4.49
C GLN A 25 3.24 56.06 -5.21
N LYS A 26 2.17 55.79 -4.45
CA LYS A 26 0.83 55.54 -5.00
C LYS A 26 -0.02 56.80 -5.14
N GLY A 27 0.48 57.98 -4.74
CA GLY A 27 -0.26 59.24 -4.78
C GLY A 27 -1.44 59.30 -3.80
N LEU A 28 -1.39 58.52 -2.71
CA LEU A 28 -2.50 58.36 -1.75
C LEU A 28 -2.25 59.13 -0.44
N GLU A 29 -1.49 60.23 -0.50
CA GLU A 29 -1.12 61.01 0.70
C GLU A 29 -2.33 61.70 1.35
N HIS A 30 -3.45 61.85 0.63
CA HIS A 30 -4.64 62.60 1.05
C HIS A 30 -5.69 61.76 1.80
N ILE A 31 -5.45 60.45 1.97
CA ILE A 31 -6.41 59.55 2.62
C ILE A 31 -6.36 59.73 4.14
N SER A 32 -7.52 59.87 4.77
CA SER A 32 -7.65 59.97 6.23
C SER A 32 -7.09 58.73 6.93
N ALA A 33 -6.47 58.93 8.10
CA ALA A 33 -5.93 57.84 8.91
C ALA A 33 -6.97 56.73 9.16
N GLU A 34 -8.23 57.09 9.46
CA GLU A 34 -9.32 56.13 9.69
C GLU A 34 -9.65 55.25 8.46
N GLN A 35 -9.57 55.84 7.26
CA GLN A 35 -9.79 55.10 6.01
C GLN A 35 -8.65 54.13 5.73
N LEU A 36 -7.40 54.54 6.00
CA LEU A 36 -6.22 53.67 5.91
C LEU A 36 -6.32 52.50 6.89
N GLU A 37 -6.73 52.75 8.14
CA GLU A 37 -6.90 51.69 9.12
C GLU A 37 -7.94 50.65 8.68
N THR A 38 -9.06 51.10 8.13
CA THR A 38 -10.13 50.23 7.63
C THR A 38 -9.63 49.35 6.48
N ILE A 39 -8.89 49.94 5.53
CA ILE A 39 -8.31 49.22 4.39
C ILE A 39 -7.26 48.20 4.87
N ILE A 40 -6.41 48.56 5.84
CA ILE A 40 -5.40 47.65 6.38
C ILE A 40 -6.07 46.47 7.10
N LYS A 41 -7.09 46.73 7.94
CA LYS A 41 -7.86 45.67 8.62
C LYS A 41 -8.51 44.71 7.61
N GLN A 42 -9.14 45.23 6.56
CA GLN A 42 -9.73 44.39 5.49
C GLN A 42 -8.67 43.58 4.75
N ASN A 43 -7.49 44.14 4.48
CA ASN A 43 -6.40 43.42 3.82
C ASN A 43 -5.81 42.33 4.72
N ILE A 44 -5.67 42.59 6.02
CA ILE A 44 -5.23 41.58 7.00
C ILE A 44 -6.23 40.42 7.04
N GLU A 45 -7.53 40.71 7.07
CA GLU A 45 -8.58 39.69 7.08
C GLU A 45 -8.58 38.87 5.78
N LYS A 46 -8.48 39.53 4.61
CA LYS A 46 -8.36 38.84 3.32
C LYS A 46 -7.12 37.95 3.26
N ASN A 47 -5.96 38.45 3.69
CA ASN A 47 -4.72 37.69 3.74
C ASN A 47 -4.83 36.49 4.68
N LYS A 48 -5.52 36.64 5.82
CA LYS A 48 -5.77 35.55 6.77
C LYS A 48 -6.62 34.45 6.14
N LEU A 49 -7.72 34.82 5.47
CA LEU A 49 -8.59 33.88 4.77
C LEU A 49 -7.85 33.16 3.64
N GLU A 50 -7.05 33.88 2.86
CA GLU A 50 -6.25 33.29 1.79
C GLU A 50 -5.20 32.31 2.32
N ARG A 51 -4.52 32.67 3.41
CA ARG A 51 -3.57 31.78 4.10
C ARG A 51 -4.24 30.50 4.57
N GLU A 52 -5.42 30.59 5.18
CA GLU A 52 -6.17 29.42 5.65
C GLU A 52 -6.57 28.51 4.48
N LYS A 53 -7.07 29.09 3.37
CA LYS A 53 -7.39 28.32 2.16
C LYS A 53 -6.17 27.61 1.58
N LEU A 54 -5.02 28.29 1.53
CA LEU A 54 -3.76 27.70 1.06
C LEU A 54 -3.30 26.56 1.96
N GLU A 55 -3.42 26.72 3.28
CA GLU A 55 -3.07 25.67 4.25
C GLU A 55 -3.98 24.44 4.10
N GLN A 56 -5.29 24.65 4.00
CA GLN A 56 -6.23 23.57 3.72
C GLN A 56 -5.91 22.86 2.39
N GLN A 57 -5.51 23.60 1.35
CA GLN A 57 -5.12 23.01 0.08
C GLN A 57 -3.82 22.20 0.19
N LYS A 58 -2.84 22.67 0.96
CA LYS A 58 -1.60 21.91 1.23
C LYS A 58 -1.91 20.60 1.95
N VAL A 59 -2.71 20.65 3.02
CA VAL A 59 -3.12 19.46 3.77
C VAL A 59 -3.86 18.46 2.87
N LYS A 60 -4.79 18.93 2.04
CA LYS A 60 -5.50 18.07 1.07
C LYS A 60 -4.54 17.38 0.10
N ARG A 61 -3.62 18.14 -0.53
CA ARG A 61 -2.61 17.58 -1.45
C ARG A 61 -1.69 16.58 -0.76
N GLU A 62 -1.29 16.84 0.48
CA GLU A 62 -0.46 15.90 1.25
C GLU A 62 -1.21 14.61 1.57
N LYS A 63 -2.49 14.71 1.96
CA LYS A 63 -3.34 13.54 2.19
C LYS A 63 -3.54 12.73 0.92
N GLU A 64 -3.79 13.39 -0.21
CA GLU A 64 -3.89 12.74 -1.52
C GLU A 64 -2.59 12.03 -1.90
N LYS A 65 -1.43 12.68 -1.74
CA LYS A 65 -0.12 12.04 -1.99
C LYS A 65 0.12 10.83 -1.09
N LYS A 66 -0.25 10.89 0.19
CA LYS A 66 -0.14 9.76 1.12
C LYS A 66 -1.06 8.61 0.70
N ASN A 67 -2.31 8.91 0.37
CA ASN A 67 -3.28 7.93 -0.10
C ASN A 67 -2.82 7.28 -1.41
N PHE A 68 -2.35 8.06 -2.37
CA PHE A 68 -1.81 7.56 -3.63
C PHE A 68 -0.63 6.61 -3.41
N LYS A 69 0.32 6.98 -2.55
CA LYS A 69 1.45 6.10 -2.18
C LYS A 69 0.95 4.79 -1.54
N ARG A 70 -0.03 4.87 -0.65
CA ARG A 70 -0.60 3.68 0.01
C ARG A 70 -1.27 2.75 -1.01
N ILE A 71 -2.09 3.28 -1.90
CA ILE A 71 -2.75 2.51 -2.97
C ILE A 71 -1.70 1.85 -3.86
N LYS A 72 -0.69 2.62 -4.31
CA LYS A 72 0.40 2.08 -5.14
C LYS A 72 1.15 0.93 -4.46
N VAL A 73 1.42 1.04 -3.15
CA VAL A 73 2.08 -0.05 -2.40
C VAL A 73 1.21 -1.30 -2.35
N VAL A 74 -0.10 -1.15 -2.14
CA VAL A 74 -1.04 -2.29 -2.14
C VAL A 74 -1.09 -2.94 -3.53
N GLU A 75 -1.21 -2.16 -4.60
CA GLU A 75 -1.22 -2.69 -5.97
C GLU A 75 0.08 -3.44 -6.31
N GLN A 76 1.24 -2.90 -5.90
CA GLN A 76 2.53 -3.56 -6.09
C GLN A 76 2.62 -4.87 -5.30
N HIS A 77 2.12 -4.88 -4.06
CA HIS A 77 2.08 -6.08 -3.24
C HIS A 77 1.18 -7.17 -3.84
N ASP A 78 0.01 -6.80 -4.35
CA ASP A 78 -0.91 -7.74 -4.99
C ASP A 78 -0.33 -8.32 -6.29
N GLN A 79 0.44 -7.51 -7.04
CA GLN A 79 1.18 -8.01 -8.21
C GLN A 79 2.27 -9.00 -7.80
N LEU A 80 3.04 -8.70 -6.75
CA LEU A 80 4.07 -9.61 -6.24
C LEU A 80 3.50 -10.95 -5.79
N ILE A 81 2.35 -10.96 -5.10
CA ILE A 81 1.69 -12.21 -4.70
C ILE A 81 1.33 -13.07 -5.92
N LYS A 82 0.84 -12.46 -7.00
CA LYS A 82 0.49 -13.19 -8.23
C LYS A 82 1.73 -13.77 -8.90
N GLU A 83 2.80 -12.99 -8.97
CA GLU A 83 4.09 -13.43 -9.52
C GLU A 83 4.70 -14.56 -8.67
N GLU A 84 4.64 -14.43 -7.35
CA GLU A 84 5.11 -15.44 -6.39
C GLU A 84 4.30 -16.74 -6.51
N ALA A 85 2.97 -16.66 -6.62
CA ALA A 85 2.13 -17.84 -6.81
C ALA A 85 2.51 -18.60 -8.10
N SER A 86 2.73 -17.87 -9.21
CA SER A 86 3.19 -18.46 -10.47
C SER A 86 4.58 -19.09 -10.33
N PHE A 87 5.50 -18.42 -9.62
CA PHE A 87 6.83 -18.94 -9.36
C PHE A 87 6.80 -20.22 -8.51
N ILE A 88 6.03 -20.24 -7.42
CA ILE A 88 5.86 -21.40 -6.55
C ILE A 88 5.28 -22.56 -7.36
N TYR A 89 4.26 -22.29 -8.16
CA TYR A 89 3.66 -23.29 -9.04
C TYR A 89 4.69 -23.91 -9.99
N ASN A 90 5.45 -23.09 -10.72
CA ASN A 90 6.49 -23.56 -11.63
C ASN A 90 7.60 -24.34 -10.91
N LYS A 91 7.97 -23.93 -9.69
CA LYS A 91 8.92 -24.65 -8.85
C LYS A 91 8.41 -26.05 -8.50
N ILE A 92 7.13 -26.18 -8.12
CA ILE A 92 6.53 -27.48 -7.80
C ILE A 92 6.51 -28.37 -9.06
N LEU A 93 6.11 -27.81 -10.21
CA LEU A 93 6.13 -28.55 -11.49
C LEU A 93 7.53 -29.05 -11.86
N LEU A 94 8.53 -28.17 -11.77
CA LEU A 94 9.91 -28.51 -12.09
C LEU A 94 10.44 -29.58 -11.14
N ARG A 95 10.13 -29.45 -9.84
CA ARG A 95 10.49 -30.44 -8.84
C ARG A 95 9.87 -31.80 -9.17
N ALA A 96 8.57 -31.84 -9.46
CA ALA A 96 7.88 -33.09 -9.77
C ALA A 96 8.53 -33.79 -10.97
N LYS A 97 8.81 -33.03 -12.04
CA LYS A 97 9.50 -33.54 -13.23
C LYS A 97 10.87 -34.15 -12.92
N VAL A 98 11.69 -33.46 -12.12
CA VAL A 98 13.03 -33.98 -11.73
C VAL A 98 12.90 -35.24 -10.87
N GLN A 99 12.00 -35.24 -9.88
CA GLN A 99 11.86 -36.37 -8.95
C GLN A 99 11.29 -37.63 -9.63
N ILE A 100 10.39 -37.49 -10.60
CA ILE A 100 9.91 -38.59 -11.43
C ILE A 100 11.05 -39.18 -12.25
N ASN A 101 11.82 -38.34 -12.94
CA ASN A 101 12.96 -38.80 -13.75
C ASN A 101 14.03 -39.52 -12.93
N GLU A 102 14.21 -39.12 -11.67
CA GLU A 102 15.16 -39.73 -10.75
C GLU A 102 14.61 -40.94 -9.97
N ASN A 103 13.39 -41.41 -10.26
CA ASN A 103 12.69 -42.49 -9.54
C ASN A 103 12.53 -42.23 -8.02
N ARG A 104 12.43 -40.96 -7.61
CA ARG A 104 12.23 -40.52 -6.22
C ARG A 104 10.95 -39.71 -6.03
N ALA A 105 9.98 -39.89 -6.93
CA ALA A 105 8.73 -39.15 -6.90
C ALA A 105 7.94 -39.42 -5.61
N LYS A 106 7.47 -38.35 -4.97
CA LYS A 106 6.45 -38.47 -3.93
C LYS A 106 5.07 -38.59 -4.57
N PRO A 107 4.05 -39.09 -3.85
CA PRO A 107 2.68 -39.16 -4.35
C PRO A 107 2.14 -37.85 -4.94
N ILE A 108 2.49 -36.70 -4.32
CA ILE A 108 2.11 -35.38 -4.82
C ILE A 108 2.75 -35.05 -6.18
N ASP A 109 3.99 -35.47 -6.41
CA ASP A 109 4.68 -35.23 -7.68
C ASP A 109 4.03 -36.03 -8.81
N ILE A 110 3.60 -37.26 -8.51
CA ILE A 110 2.85 -38.13 -9.44
C ILE A 110 1.49 -37.52 -9.77
N PHE A 111 0.77 -37.00 -8.76
CA PHE A 111 -0.50 -36.31 -8.96
C PHE A 111 -0.36 -35.08 -9.87
N ILE A 112 0.65 -34.25 -9.60
CA ILE A 112 0.92 -33.04 -10.38
C ILE A 112 1.23 -33.37 -11.83
N TYR A 113 2.01 -34.42 -12.08
CA TYR A 113 2.29 -34.91 -13.44
C TYR A 113 1.00 -35.39 -14.14
N HIS A 114 0.16 -36.14 -13.44
CA HIS A 114 -1.11 -36.67 -13.98
C HIS A 114 -2.12 -35.57 -14.35
N VAL A 115 -2.24 -34.52 -13.52
CA VAL A 115 -3.13 -33.37 -13.78
C VAL A 115 -2.62 -32.48 -14.91
N LYS A 116 -1.30 -32.46 -15.14
CA LYS A 116 -0.67 -31.58 -16.14
C LYS A 116 -0.51 -32.19 -17.52
N ASP A 117 0.00 -33.42 -17.59
CA ASP A 117 0.52 -33.97 -18.82
C ASP A 117 -0.46 -34.91 -19.52
N HIS A 118 -1.49 -35.47 -18.84
CA HIS A 118 -2.41 -36.48 -19.42
C HIS A 118 -1.68 -37.53 -20.30
N ASP A 119 -0.40 -37.80 -20.03
CA ASP A 119 0.43 -38.53 -20.97
C ASP A 119 0.30 -40.01 -20.63
N GLU A 120 -0.53 -40.71 -21.41
CA GLU A 120 -0.85 -42.15 -21.29
C GLU A 120 0.39 -43.05 -21.49
N ASN A 121 1.58 -42.49 -21.74
CA ASN A 121 2.77 -43.20 -22.17
C ASN A 121 3.81 -43.51 -21.08
N LEU A 122 3.58 -43.14 -19.81
CA LEU A 122 4.50 -43.60 -18.76
C LEU A 122 4.15 -45.02 -18.31
N ALA A 123 5.08 -45.93 -18.56
CA ALA A 123 5.14 -47.28 -18.00
C ALA A 123 5.38 -47.28 -16.47
N ILE A 124 4.66 -46.44 -15.73
CA ILE A 124 4.42 -46.68 -14.31
C ILE A 124 3.29 -47.69 -14.32
N GLU A 125 3.58 -48.96 -14.01
CA GLU A 125 2.52 -49.87 -13.60
C GLU A 125 1.78 -49.18 -12.44
N LEU A 126 0.59 -48.66 -12.73
CA LEU A 126 -0.29 -48.10 -11.72
C LEU A 126 -0.58 -49.24 -10.75
N TYR A 127 0.07 -49.23 -9.59
CA TYR A 127 -0.33 -50.10 -8.52
C TYR A 127 -1.62 -49.54 -7.91
N GLU A 128 -2.48 -50.43 -7.43
CA GLU A 128 -3.69 -50.05 -6.70
C GLU A 128 -3.33 -48.97 -5.66
N PRO A 129 -4.07 -47.85 -5.53
CA PRO A 129 -3.69 -46.71 -4.68
C PRO A 129 -3.26 -47.08 -3.25
N LEU A 130 -3.84 -48.15 -2.72
CA LEU A 130 -3.50 -48.73 -1.41
C LEU A 130 -2.05 -49.26 -1.31
N THR A 131 -1.41 -49.54 -2.43
CA THR A 131 -0.02 -50.02 -2.53
C THR A 131 0.99 -48.93 -2.22
N TYR A 132 0.66 -47.67 -2.56
CA TYR A 132 1.47 -46.51 -2.20
C TYR A 132 1.37 -46.23 -0.70
N LEU A 133 0.17 -46.32 -0.12
CA LEU A 133 -0.05 -46.17 1.32
C LEU A 133 0.76 -47.18 2.16
N LYS A 134 0.96 -48.41 1.67
CA LYS A 134 1.77 -49.44 2.35
C LYS A 134 3.26 -49.10 2.46
N LYS A 135 3.75 -48.17 1.63
CA LYS A 135 5.17 -47.77 1.58
C LYS A 135 5.45 -46.46 2.32
N LEU A 136 4.41 -45.76 2.78
CA LEU A 136 4.56 -44.50 3.51
C LEU A 136 4.92 -44.75 4.97
N LEU A 137 5.78 -43.89 5.52
CA LEU A 137 5.98 -43.79 6.97
C LEU A 137 4.74 -43.13 7.60
N ALA A 138 4.51 -43.38 8.90
CA ALA A 138 3.35 -42.84 9.61
C ALA A 138 3.25 -41.29 9.52
N GLN A 139 4.39 -40.61 9.51
CA GLN A 139 4.48 -39.15 9.39
C GLN A 139 4.04 -38.65 8.00
N ASP A 140 4.48 -39.32 6.93
CA ASP A 140 4.09 -38.97 5.56
C ASP A 140 2.58 -39.22 5.32
N LEU A 141 2.00 -40.18 6.04
CA LEU A 141 0.59 -40.51 5.95
C LEU A 141 -0.30 -39.48 6.66
N GLU A 142 0.18 -38.90 7.76
CA GLU A 142 -0.48 -37.78 8.44
C GLU A 142 -0.43 -36.49 7.61
N GLU A 143 0.70 -36.21 6.95
CA GLU A 143 0.84 -35.07 6.01
C GLU A 143 -0.13 -35.24 4.83
N LEU A 144 -0.18 -36.42 4.22
CA LEU A 144 -1.10 -36.73 3.12
C LEU A 144 -2.58 -36.58 3.52
N LEU A 145 -2.95 -37.01 4.74
CA LEU A 145 -4.31 -36.84 5.26
C LEU A 145 -4.67 -35.36 5.41
N THR A 146 -3.73 -34.54 5.88
CA THR A 146 -3.92 -33.10 6.06
C THR A 146 -4.10 -32.42 4.70
N ASP A 147 -3.27 -32.76 3.72
CA ASP A 147 -3.35 -32.22 2.36
C ASP A 147 -4.67 -32.57 1.67
N ILE A 148 -5.15 -33.82 1.81
CA ILE A 148 -6.44 -34.26 1.27
C ILE A 148 -7.60 -33.48 1.92
N HIS A 149 -7.54 -33.29 3.24
CA HIS A 149 -8.57 -32.56 3.97
C HIS A 149 -8.65 -31.10 3.54
N ASP A 150 -7.49 -30.45 3.37
CA ASP A 150 -7.39 -29.06 2.90
C ASP A 150 -7.86 -28.90 1.46
N TYR A 151 -7.59 -29.88 0.59
CA TYR A 151 -8.09 -29.90 -0.79
C TYR A 151 -9.62 -29.96 -0.82
N ILE A 152 -10.22 -30.90 -0.09
CA ILE A 152 -11.69 -31.08 -0.04
C ILE A 152 -12.38 -29.82 0.51
N ASN A 153 -11.84 -29.23 1.59
CA ASN A 153 -12.42 -28.02 2.18
C ASN A 153 -12.36 -26.81 1.25
N LYS A 154 -11.34 -26.72 0.39
CA LYS A 154 -11.23 -25.66 -0.63
C LYS A 154 -12.17 -25.87 -1.79
N GLU A 155 -12.49 -27.12 -2.14
CA GLU A 155 -13.42 -27.48 -3.22
C GLU A 155 -14.89 -27.24 -2.83
N ILE A 156 -15.24 -27.43 -1.55
CA ILE A 156 -16.60 -27.22 -1.01
C ILE A 156 -16.98 -25.73 -0.87
N GLN A 157 -16.00 -24.81 -0.93
CA GLN A 157 -16.22 -23.36 -0.82
C GLN A 157 -16.41 -22.66 -2.18
N GLN A 158 -16.55 -23.40 -3.27
CA GLN A 158 -16.98 -22.92 -4.60
C GLN A 158 -18.41 -23.37 -4.90
#